data_AF-A0A381IBV7-F1
#
_entry.id   AF-A0A381IBV7-F1
#
_cell.length_a   1.000
_cell.length_b   1.000
_cell.length_c   1.000
_cell.angle_alpha   90.00
_cell.angle_beta   90.00
_cell.angle_gamma   90.00
#
_symmetry.space_group_name_H-M   'P 1'
#
loop_
_entity.id
_entity.type
_entity.pdbx_description
1 polymer ?
#
loop_
_entity_poly.entity_id
_entity_poly.type
_entity_poly.pdbx_seq_one_letter_code
_entity_poly.pdbx_strand_id
1 'polypeptide(L)' 'MHGDIARIEVGQEELGKFFENNNFNKVDTKLKIFGFKYVTLDMSGYKMGSMNLNV' A
#
# COMPACT_ATOMS: atom_id res chain seq x y z
N MET A 1 -15.22 -6.52 6.84
CA MET A 1 -13.90 -7.18 6.86
C MET A 1 -13.30 -7.08 5.46
N HIS A 2 -12.29 -6.25 5.22
CA HIS A 2 -11.52 -6.25 3.97
C HIS A 2 -10.46 -7.37 4.02
N GLY A 3 -10.87 -8.63 4.25
CA GLY A 3 -9.95 -9.76 4.44
C GLY A 3 -9.11 -10.08 3.19
N ASP A 4 -9.52 -9.55 2.05
CA ASP A 4 -8.95 -9.86 0.74
C ASP A 4 -8.08 -8.73 0.17
N ILE A 5 -8.00 -7.58 0.86
CA ILE A 5 -7.35 -6.37 0.33
C ILE A 5 -6.16 -5.99 1.20
N ALA A 6 -4.96 -5.97 0.62
CA ALA A 6 -3.82 -5.28 1.19
C ALA A 6 -3.79 -3.84 0.67
N ARG A 7 -3.95 -2.86 1.56
CA ARG A 7 -3.76 -1.43 1.25
C ARG A 7 -2.35 -1.02 1.65
N ILE A 8 -1.61 -0.49 0.70
CA ILE A 8 -0.26 0.03 0.87
C ILE A 8 -0.34 1.53 1.08
N GLU A 9 0.32 2.02 2.12
CA GLU A 9 0.56 3.42 2.39
C GLU A 9 2.07 3.62 2.49
N VAL A 10 2.60 4.58 1.75
CA VAL A 10 4.01 5.00 1.79
C VAL A 10 4.07 6.51 1.97
N GLY A 11 5.21 7.07 2.38
CA GLY A 11 5.36 8.53 2.45
C GLY A 11 4.99 9.18 1.11
N GLN A 12 4.43 10.39 1.16
CA GLN A 12 4.00 11.07 -0.07
C GLN A 12 5.17 11.32 -1.03
N GLU A 13 6.34 11.63 -0.48
CA GLU A 13 7.63 11.75 -1.17
C GLU A 13 8.19 10.41 -1.68
N GLU A 14 7.69 9.28 -1.18
CA GLU A 14 8.11 7.93 -1.55
C GLU A 14 7.23 7.30 -2.62
N LEU A 15 6.07 7.89 -2.95
CA LEU A 15 5.17 7.40 -3.99
C LEU A 15 5.90 7.22 -5.33
N GLY A 16 6.77 8.16 -5.72
CA GLY A 16 7.58 8.02 -6.94
C GLY A 16 8.50 6.80 -6.89
N LYS A 17 9.25 6.63 -5.79
CA LYS A 17 10.16 5.50 -5.57
C LYS A 17 9.45 4.15 -5.52
N PHE A 18 8.17 4.13 -5.14
CA PHE A 18 7.35 2.92 -5.16
C PHE A 18 7.11 2.38 -6.57
N PHE A 19 7.09 3.24 -7.59
CA PHE A 19 6.93 2.81 -8.99
C PHE A 19 8.25 2.51 -9.70
N GLU A 20 9.37 2.97 -9.15
CA GLU A 20 10.70 2.68 -9.67
C GLU A 20 11.07 1.20 -9.53
N ASN A 21 11.99 0.73 -10.38
CA ASN A 21 12.61 -0.60 -10.27
C ASN A 21 11.63 -1.77 -10.16
N ASN A 22 10.41 -1.59 -10.69
CA ASN A 22 9.31 -2.55 -10.64
C ASN A 22 8.90 -2.92 -9.20
N ASN A 23 9.08 -2.01 -8.24
CA ASN A 23 8.77 -2.24 -6.82
C ASN A 23 7.29 -2.55 -6.62
N PHE A 24 6.38 -1.81 -7.27
CA PHE A 24 4.94 -2.05 -7.24
C PHE A 24 4.55 -3.50 -7.59
N ASN A 25 5.16 -4.08 -8.63
CA ASN A 25 4.87 -5.45 -9.07
C ASN A 25 5.45 -6.49 -8.10
N LYS A 26 6.67 -6.25 -7.59
CA LYS A 26 7.27 -7.10 -6.55
C LYS A 26 6.40 -7.17 -5.30
N VAL A 27 5.83 -6.03 -4.89
CA VAL A 27 4.92 -5.93 -3.74
C VAL A 27 3.59 -6.64 -4.03
N ASP A 28 2.96 -6.37 -5.18
CA ASP A 28 1.70 -7.02 -5.59
C ASP A 28 1.83 -8.55 -5.59
N THR A 29 2.87 -9.07 -6.24
CA THR A 29 3.12 -10.52 -6.34
C THR A 29 3.32 -11.15 -4.97
N LYS A 30 4.14 -10.55 -4.10
CA LYS A 30 4.42 -11.11 -2.77
C LYS A 30 3.18 -11.12 -1.88
N LEU A 31 2.38 -10.06 -1.90
CA LEU A 31 1.17 -9.99 -1.07
C LEU A 31 0.09 -10.95 -1.57
N LYS A 32 -0.03 -11.16 -2.88
CA LYS A 32 -0.92 -12.18 -3.43
C LYS A 32 -0.52 -13.60 -3.00
N ILE A 33 0.78 -13.90 -2.91
CA ILE A 33 1.28 -15.17 -2.35
C ILE A 33 0.85 -15.34 -0.88
N PHE A 34 0.74 -14.26 -0.12
CA PHE A 34 0.27 -14.29 1.27
C PHE A 34 -1.26 -14.36 1.41
N GLY A 35 -2.01 -14.45 0.31
CA GLY A 35 -3.45 -14.67 0.31
C GLY A 35 -4.31 -13.43 0.09
N PHE A 36 -3.71 -12.26 -0.17
CA PHE A 36 -4.49 -11.08 -0.55
C PHE A 36 -4.98 -11.19 -1.99
N LYS A 37 -6.28 -11.02 -2.24
CA LYS A 37 -6.88 -11.02 -3.58
C LYS A 37 -6.55 -9.76 -4.35
N TYR A 38 -6.51 -8.63 -3.65
CA TYR A 38 -6.24 -7.30 -4.21
C TYR A 38 -5.16 -6.60 -3.41
N VAL A 39 -4.28 -5.90 -4.13
CA VAL A 39 -3.29 -5.01 -3.55
C VAL A 39 -3.56 -3.62 -4.10
N THR A 40 -3.76 -2.65 -3.21
CA THR A 40 -4.07 -1.27 -3.56
C THR A 40 -3.01 -0.33 -2.97
N LEU A 41 -2.78 0.80 -3.63
CA LEU A 41 -1.95 1.89 -3.11
C LEU A 41 -2.86 3.06 -2.76
N ASP A 42 -2.69 3.62 -1.57
CA ASP A 42 -3.33 4.88 -1.23
C ASP A 42 -2.57 6.04 -1.89
N MET A 43 -3.23 6.69 -2.84
CA MET A 43 -2.69 7.85 -3.56
C MET A 43 -2.54 9.07 -2.66
N SER A 44 -3.20 9.11 -1.50
CA SER A 44 -3.03 10.16 -0.49
C SER A 44 -1.69 10.06 0.23
N GLY A 45 -1.03 8.90 0.15
CA GLY A 45 0.14 8.56 0.93
C GLY A 45 -0.14 8.42 2.43
N TYR A 46 0.86 7.94 3.15
CA TYR A 46 0.88 7.95 4.61
C TYR A 46 1.07 9.39 5.10
N LYS A 47 0.23 9.81 6.05
CA LYS A 47 0.37 11.07 6.78
C LYS A 47 0.51 10.77 8.26
N MET A 48 1.52 11.33 8.90
CA MET A 48 1.72 11.21 10.34
C MET A 48 0.45 11.67 11.07
N GLY A 49 -0.19 10.75 11.80
CA GLY A 49 -1.48 10.97 12.46
C GLY A 49 -2.69 10.28 11.81
N SER A 50 -2.59 9.73 10.59
CA SER A 50 -3.70 9.01 9.93
C SER A 50 -4.12 7.75 10.69
N MET A 51 -3.17 7.07 11.35
CA MET A 51 -3.45 5.92 12.23
C MET A 51 -4.15 6.28 13.55
N ASN A 52 -4.34 7.58 13.84
CA ASN A 52 -5.04 8.08 15.04
C ASN A 52 -6.29 8.91 14.72
N LEU A 53 -6.70 9.02 13.45
CA LEU A 53 -7.97 9.65 13.07
C LEU A 53 -9.13 8.66 13.25
N ASN A 54 -9.33 8.20 14.48
CA ASN A 54 -10.66 7.82 14.94
C ASN A 54 -11.37 9.11 15.35
N VAL A 55 -12.01 9.77 14.38
CA VAL A 55 -13.19 10.59 14.68
C VAL A 55 -14.41 9.70 14.76
#